data_AF-X8DCD4-F1
#
_entry.id   AF-X8DCD4-F1
#
_cell.length_a   1.000
_cell.length_b   1.000
_cell.length_c   1.000
_cell.angle_alpha   90.00
_cell.angle_beta   90.00
_cell.angle_gamma   90.00
#
_symmetry.space_group_name_H-M   'P 1'
#
loop_
_entity.id
_entity.type
_entity.pdbx_description
1 polymer ?
#
loop_
_entity_poly.entity_id
_entity_poly.type
_entity_poly.pdbx_seq_one_letter_code
_entity_poly.pdbx_strand_id
1 'polypeptide(L)'
;MTIMAPDAVGESLDPRDPLLRLSTFFDDDSVELLHERDRSGVLAAAGTVNGVRTIAFCTDGTVMGGAMGVEGCAHIVDAYDTAVEEQCPIVGIWHSGGPGLPRAYVPCTRSGWCSRR
;
A
#
# COMPACT_ATOMS: atom_id res chain seq x y z
N MET A 1 41.31 -8.29 -27.22
CA MET A 1 39.94 -7.75 -27.35
C MET A 1 39.11 -8.38 -26.26
N THR A 2 38.73 -7.62 -25.23
CA THR A 2 37.74 -8.06 -24.24
C THR A 2 36.57 -7.13 -24.40
N ILE A 3 35.46 -7.65 -24.91
CA ILE A 3 34.20 -6.93 -24.94
C ILE A 3 33.62 -7.03 -23.52
N MET A 4 33.49 -5.89 -22.85
CA MET A 4 32.65 -5.81 -21.65
C MET A 4 31.24 -5.57 -22.17
N ALA A 5 30.36 -6.56 -22.02
CA ALA A 5 28.93 -6.35 -22.13
C ALA A 5 28.50 -5.44 -20.97
N PRO A 6 27.68 -4.41 -21.18
CA PRO A 6 27.09 -3.69 -20.07
C PRO A 6 26.07 -4.61 -19.39
N ASP A 7 26.32 -4.96 -18.12
CA ASP A 7 25.28 -5.46 -17.23
C ASP A 7 24.30 -4.31 -16.98
N ALA A 8 23.37 -4.13 -17.91
CA ALA A 8 22.15 -3.39 -17.66
C ALA A 8 21.23 -4.29 -16.80
N VAL A 9 21.57 -4.45 -15.53
CA VAL A 9 20.60 -4.94 -14.55
C VAL A 9 19.74 -3.75 -14.17
N GLY A 10 18.74 -3.47 -15.02
CA GLY A 10 17.56 -2.76 -14.54
C GLY A 10 16.93 -3.66 -13.49
N GLU A 11 17.13 -3.36 -12.21
CA GLU A 11 16.41 -4.01 -11.14
C GLU A 11 14.91 -3.77 -11.39
N SER A 12 14.23 -4.76 -11.95
CA SER A 12 12.79 -4.76 -12.05
C SER A 12 12.25 -4.70 -10.63
N LEU A 13 11.66 -3.56 -10.24
CA LEU A 13 10.93 -3.40 -8.99
C LEU A 13 9.96 -4.58 -8.82
N ASP A 14 9.86 -5.15 -7.60
CA ASP A 14 8.93 -6.25 -7.32
C ASP A 14 7.52 -5.78 -7.73
N PRO A 15 6.79 -6.52 -8.59
CA PRO A 15 5.45 -6.12 -9.04
C PRO A 15 4.44 -6.00 -7.89
N ARG A 16 4.76 -6.51 -6.70
CA ARG A 16 3.97 -6.40 -5.48
C ARG A 16 4.30 -5.16 -4.65
N ASP A 17 5.33 -4.41 -5.02
CA ASP A 17 5.69 -3.16 -4.34
C ASP A 17 4.47 -2.23 -4.29
N PRO A 18 4.08 -1.75 -3.10
CA PRO A 18 2.84 -1.01 -2.97
C PRO A 18 2.92 0.38 -3.61
N LEU A 19 4.10 1.01 -3.70
CA LEU A 19 4.25 2.29 -4.38
C LEU A 19 4.13 2.15 -5.89
N LEU A 20 4.70 1.08 -6.46
CA LEU A 20 4.51 0.75 -7.88
C LEU A 20 3.02 0.54 -8.21
N ARG A 21 2.30 -0.17 -7.34
CA ARG A 21 0.86 -0.43 -7.55
C ARG A 21 0.00 0.81 -7.38
N LEU A 22 0.31 1.67 -6.41
CA LEU A 22 -0.37 2.95 -6.22
C LEU A 22 -0.09 3.92 -7.38
N SER A 23 1.16 4.01 -7.83
CA SER A 23 1.51 4.83 -9.00
C SER A 23 0.91 4.32 -10.30
N THR A 24 0.67 3.01 -10.43
CA THR A 24 -0.08 2.46 -11.57
C THR A 24 -1.57 2.79 -11.51
N PHE A 25 -2.12 3.00 -10.31
CA PHE A 25 -3.54 3.26 -10.09
C PHE A 25 -3.90 4.75 -10.23
N PHE A 26 -3.07 5.62 -9.66
CA PHE A 26 -3.25 7.07 -9.73
C PHE A 26 -2.79 7.63 -11.08
N ASP A 27 -3.25 8.85 -11.39
CA ASP A 27 -2.72 9.62 -12.51
C ASP A 27 -1.23 9.92 -12.27
N ASP A 28 -0.46 10.01 -13.36
CA ASP A 28 0.98 10.29 -13.31
C ASP A 28 1.30 11.54 -12.47
N ASP A 29 2.38 11.46 -11.69
CA ASP A 29 2.87 12.53 -10.81
C ASP A 29 1.88 13.06 -9.75
N SER A 30 0.77 12.34 -9.48
CA SER A 30 -0.23 12.77 -8.49
C SER A 30 -0.07 12.13 -7.11
N VAL A 31 0.80 11.13 -6.96
CA VAL A 31 0.93 10.33 -5.73
C VAL A 31 1.57 11.14 -4.59
N GLU A 32 0.83 11.27 -3.50
CA GLU A 32 1.25 11.90 -2.25
C GLU A 32 1.10 10.90 -1.10
N LEU A 33 2.20 10.52 -0.43
CA LEU A 33 2.14 9.57 0.67
C LEU A 33 1.51 10.20 1.91
N LEU A 34 0.57 9.49 2.55
CA LEU A 34 -0.07 9.95 3.80
C LEU A 34 0.80 9.69 5.04
N HIS A 35 1.82 8.84 4.92
CA HIS A 35 2.80 8.55 5.96
C HIS A 35 4.13 8.10 5.33
N GLU A 36 5.22 8.11 6.12
CA GLU A 36 6.50 7.56 5.67
C GLU A 36 6.39 6.06 5.36
N ARG A 37 7.15 5.57 4.38
CA ARG A 37 7.17 4.14 4.07
C ARG A 37 7.78 3.38 5.24
N ASP A 38 7.06 2.36 5.71
CA ASP A 38 7.49 1.51 6.80
C ASP A 38 7.32 0.02 6.43
N ARG A 39 7.42 -0.87 7.43
CA ARG A 39 7.22 -2.32 7.28
C ARG A 39 5.92 -2.80 7.91
N SER A 40 4.92 -1.93 8.04
CA SER A 40 3.60 -2.23 8.63
C SER A 40 2.78 -3.23 7.79
N GLY A 41 3.12 -3.38 6.51
CA GLY A 41 2.40 -4.19 5.54
C GLY A 41 1.36 -3.43 4.74
N VAL A 42 1.27 -2.10 4.89
CA VAL A 42 0.36 -1.23 4.13
C VAL A 42 1.07 0.07 3.77
N LEU A 43 0.78 0.61 2.59
CA LEU A 43 1.11 1.99 2.22
C LEU A 43 -0.17 2.73 1.82
N ALA A 44 -0.41 3.89 2.42
CA ALA A 44 -1.52 4.77 2.05
C ALA A 44 -1.00 6.04 1.34
N ALA A 45 -1.76 6.48 0.35
CA ALA A 45 -1.46 7.66 -0.43
C ALA A 45 -2.74 8.35 -0.90
N ALA A 46 -2.62 9.64 -1.16
CA ALA A 46 -3.59 10.40 -1.92
C ALA A 46 -3.09 10.65 -3.33
N GLY A 47 -4.01 10.98 -4.23
CA GLY A 47 -3.68 11.35 -5.60
C GLY A 47 -4.93 11.70 -6.38
N THR A 48 -4.85 11.62 -7.71
CA THR A 48 -6.01 11.81 -8.58
C THR A 48 -6.26 10.60 -9.45
N VAL A 49 -7.52 10.35 -9.77
CA VAL A 49 -7.94 9.35 -10.76
C VAL A 49 -8.83 10.06 -11.78
N ASN A 50 -8.34 10.23 -13.00
CA ASN A 50 -8.96 11.09 -14.00
C ASN A 50 -9.27 12.50 -13.44
N GLY A 51 -8.35 13.07 -12.66
CA GLY A 51 -8.49 14.39 -12.03
C GLY A 51 -9.38 14.43 -10.78
N VAL A 52 -9.99 13.32 -10.35
CA VAL A 52 -10.77 13.26 -9.11
C VAL A 52 -9.86 12.92 -7.94
N ARG A 53 -9.78 13.81 -6.93
CA ARG A 53 -9.07 13.53 -5.67
C ARG A 53 -9.55 12.20 -5.10
N THR A 54 -8.63 11.29 -4.82
CA THR A 54 -8.93 9.93 -4.36
C THR A 54 -7.89 9.52 -3.34
N ILE A 55 -8.32 8.88 -2.25
CA ILE A 55 -7.42 8.21 -1.31
C ILE A 55 -7.30 6.74 -1.71
N ALA A 56 -6.12 6.16 -1.59
CA ALA A 56 -5.94 4.74 -1.77
C ALA A 56 -4.95 4.17 -0.76
N PHE A 57 -5.15 2.90 -0.41
CA PHE A 57 -4.17 2.13 0.34
C PHE A 57 -3.86 0.84 -0.41
N CYS A 58 -2.61 0.39 -0.32
CA CYS A 58 -2.17 -0.87 -0.90
C CYS A 58 -1.49 -1.72 0.17
N THR A 59 -1.96 -2.95 0.36
CA THR A 59 -1.23 -3.90 1.21
C THR A 59 0.05 -4.35 0.50
N ASP A 60 1.15 -4.41 1.23
CA ASP A 60 2.47 -4.77 0.73
C ASP A 60 2.67 -6.29 0.73
N GLY A 61 2.55 -6.90 -0.46
CA GLY A 61 2.74 -8.34 -0.64
C GLY A 61 4.19 -8.81 -0.46
N THR A 62 5.16 -7.88 -0.38
CA THR A 62 6.58 -8.19 -0.11
C THR A 62 6.86 -8.32 1.39
N VAL A 63 5.98 -7.78 2.25
CA VAL A 63 6.08 -7.85 3.71
C VAL A 63 5.14 -8.92 4.24
N MET A 64 5.70 -10.07 4.63
CA MET A 64 4.96 -11.18 5.24
C MET A 64 3.73 -11.64 4.41
N GLY A 65 3.81 -11.50 3.08
CA GLY A 65 2.70 -11.85 2.17
C GLY A 65 1.46 -10.95 2.32
N GLY A 66 1.63 -9.70 2.75
CA GLY A 66 0.55 -8.73 2.95
C GLY A 66 -0.25 -8.94 4.23
N ALA A 67 0.28 -9.66 5.22
CA ALA A 67 -0.41 -9.89 6.49
C ALA A 67 -0.69 -8.55 7.22
N MET A 68 -1.95 -8.32 7.59
CA MET A 68 -2.43 -7.05 8.19
C MET A 68 -2.13 -6.90 9.70
N GLY A 69 -1.03 -6.25 10.07
CA GLY A 69 -0.68 -6.00 11.47
C GLY A 69 -1.52 -4.89 12.10
N VAL A 70 -1.30 -4.60 13.39
CA VAL A 70 -1.95 -3.46 14.08
C VAL A 70 -1.59 -2.14 13.41
N GLU A 71 -0.30 -1.89 13.14
CA GLU A 71 0.17 -0.68 12.46
C GLU A 71 -0.43 -0.53 11.05
N GLY A 72 -0.42 -1.61 10.26
CA GLY A 72 -1.02 -1.58 8.91
C GLY A 72 -2.53 -1.34 8.95
N CYS A 73 -3.24 -1.91 9.95
CA CYS A 73 -4.65 -1.60 10.20
C CYS A 73 -4.85 -0.12 10.58
N ALA A 74 -3.94 0.49 11.34
CA ALA A 74 -4.02 1.90 11.72
C ALA A 74 -3.89 2.80 10.48
N HIS A 75 -2.92 2.56 9.61
CA HIS A 75 -2.76 3.31 8.34
C HIS A 75 -4.00 3.23 7.45
N ILE A 76 -4.68 2.08 7.39
CA ILE A 76 -5.95 1.95 6.65
C ILE A 76 -7.03 2.81 7.29
N VAL A 77 -7.15 2.79 8.62
CA VAL A 77 -8.14 3.59 9.35
C VAL A 77 -7.90 5.09 9.13
N ASP A 78 -6.65 5.53 9.22
CA ASP A 78 -6.27 6.93 8.99
C ASP A 78 -6.58 7.36 7.55
N ALA A 79 -6.32 6.49 6.56
CA ALA A 79 -6.69 6.74 5.17
C ALA A 79 -8.22 6.87 4.98
N TYR A 80 -9.02 6.05 5.67
CA TYR A 80 -10.49 6.20 5.68
C TYR A 80 -10.92 7.53 6.30
N ASP A 81 -10.31 7.92 7.42
CA ASP A 81 -10.62 9.18 8.09
C ASP A 81 -10.28 10.38 7.16
N THR A 82 -9.12 10.37 6.49
CA THR A 82 -8.77 11.37 5.48
C THR A 82 -9.79 11.42 4.33
N ALA A 83 -10.21 10.27 3.80
CA ALA A 83 -11.18 10.23 2.71
C ALA A 83 -12.55 10.77 3.11
N VAL A 84 -12.97 10.52 4.36
CA VAL A 84 -14.22 11.05 4.93
C VAL A 84 -14.12 12.57 5.13
N GLU A 85 -13.00 13.05 5.67
CA GLU A 85 -12.75 14.48 5.89
C GLU A 85 -12.72 15.27 4.57
N GLU A 86 -12.05 14.73 3.55
CA GLU A 86 -11.96 15.32 2.22
C GLU A 86 -13.19 15.05 1.34
N GLN A 87 -14.14 14.24 1.81
CA GLN A 87 -15.33 13.81 1.07
C GLN A 87 -15.01 13.21 -0.31
N CYS A 88 -13.93 12.43 -0.39
CA CYS A 88 -13.46 11.85 -1.64
C CYS A 88 -13.55 10.31 -1.64
N PRO A 89 -13.51 9.66 -2.81
CA PRO A 89 -13.47 8.21 -2.89
C PRO A 89 -12.24 7.62 -2.19
N ILE A 90 -12.40 6.41 -1.67
CA ILE A 90 -11.29 5.59 -1.15
C ILE A 90 -11.24 4.23 -1.85
N VAL A 91 -10.03 3.80 -2.23
CA VAL A 91 -9.80 2.51 -2.91
C VAL A 91 -8.78 1.66 -2.17
N GLY A 92 -9.13 0.40 -1.89
CA GLY A 92 -8.22 -0.58 -1.31
C GLY A 92 -7.65 -1.53 -2.36
N ILE A 93 -6.32 -1.55 -2.50
CA ILE A 93 -5.59 -2.48 -3.37
C ILE A 93 -5.05 -3.63 -2.53
N TRP A 94 -5.74 -4.76 -2.59
CA TRP A 94 -5.45 -5.91 -1.74
C TRP A 94 -4.49 -6.90 -2.41
N HIS A 95 -3.53 -7.38 -1.62
CA HIS A 95 -2.67 -8.53 -1.88
C HIS A 95 -2.23 -9.08 -0.53
N SER A 96 -3.18 -9.70 0.17
CA SER A 96 -2.97 -10.32 1.48
C SER A 96 -3.51 -11.74 1.50
N GLY A 97 -2.76 -12.66 2.11
CA GLY A 97 -3.20 -14.05 2.31
C GLY A 97 -4.12 -14.26 3.53
N GLY A 98 -4.50 -13.18 4.24
CA GLY A 98 -5.19 -13.24 5.53
C GLY A 98 -4.25 -12.93 6.72
N PRO A 99 -4.70 -13.15 7.98
CA PRO A 99 -3.87 -12.87 9.15
C PRO A 99 -2.62 -13.76 9.19
N GLY A 100 -1.45 -13.15 9.38
CA GLY A 100 -0.15 -13.83 9.45
C GLY A 100 -0.03 -14.85 10.58
N LEU A 101 0.89 -15.81 10.43
CA LEU A 101 1.15 -16.85 11.44
C LEU A 101 1.81 -16.28 12.72
N PRO A 102 1.57 -16.87 13.90
CA PRO A 102 1.69 -16.17 15.19
C PRO A 102 3.12 -15.91 15.72
N ARG A 103 4.18 -16.19 14.97
CA ARG A 103 5.52 -16.31 15.59
C ARG A 103 6.16 -14.96 16.00
N ALA A 104 5.66 -13.83 15.47
CA ALA A 104 6.07 -12.47 15.86
C ALA A 104 5.06 -11.37 15.49
N TYR A 105 3.87 -11.75 15.01
CA TYR A 105 2.88 -10.85 14.43
C TYR A 105 1.67 -10.83 15.33
N VAL A 106 1.27 -9.63 15.78
CA VAL A 106 -0.03 -9.42 16.42
C VAL A 106 -1.04 -9.27 15.30
N PRO A 107 -1.84 -10.30 14.99
CA PRO A 107 -2.91 -10.15 14.01
C PRO A 107 -3.80 -9.00 14.43
N CYS A 108 -4.26 -8.24 13.44
CA CYS A 108 -5.37 -7.32 13.64
C CYS A 108 -6.59 -8.15 14.07
N THR A 109 -6.74 -8.40 15.37
CA THR A 109 -7.89 -9.11 16.00
C THR A 109 -9.17 -8.29 15.87
N ARG A 110 -9.04 -7.09 15.30
CA ARG A 110 -10.05 -6.07 15.06
C ARG A 110 -10.30 -5.89 13.56
N SER A 111 -10.27 -6.96 12.76
CA SER A 111 -10.72 -6.95 11.36
C SER A 111 -12.13 -6.36 11.17
N GLY A 112 -12.93 -6.34 12.24
CA GLY A 112 -14.20 -5.61 12.30
C GLY A 112 -14.10 -4.08 12.33
N TRP A 113 -12.94 -3.43 12.41
CA TRP A 113 -12.81 -1.96 12.39
C TRP A 113 -12.80 -1.38 10.98
N CYS A 114 -12.10 -2.03 10.04
CA CYS A 114 -12.19 -1.67 8.62
C CYS A 114 -13.59 -1.91 8.03
N SER A 115 -14.39 -2.80 8.63
CA SER A 115 -15.71 -3.18 8.11
C SER A 115 -16.90 -2.57 8.86
N ARG A 116 -16.69 -1.65 9.81
CA ARG A 116 -17.76 -1.08 10.67
C ARG A 116 -18.02 0.42 10.46
N ARG A 117 -17.45 1.04 9.45
CA ARG A 117 -17.81 2.40 9.04
C ARG A 117 -18.48 2.39 7.68
#